data_AF-A0A150QYH3-F1
#
_entry.id   AF-A0A150QYH3-F1
#
_cell.length_a   1.000
_cell.length_b   1.000
_cell.length_c   1.000
_cell.angle_alpha   90.00
_cell.angle_beta   90.00
_cell.angle_gamma   90.00
#
_symmetry.space_group_name_H-M   'P 1'
#
loop_
_entity.id
_entity.type
_entity.pdbx_description
1 polymer ?
#
loop_
_entity_poly.entity_id
_entity_poly.type
_entity_poly.pdbx_seq_one_letter_code
_entity_poly.pdbx_strand_id
1 'polypeptide(L)'
;VADAGPGPLDGAGLPTERARLVESVQAKRWDDAESALFALLERDRSAFEDRDVMTAAAAVAVKSSYRPDGRADPIFEALESRLGPEGLDIAYEIVSGYGGTQGGKRAAELLRRPEVLKRASVPLRIAVELREAPCRRKHALFERAALEGDARALVFLEMLRSSQCQPRIGQCCFHHHAGLERAVRTLRDRLRH
;
A
#
# COMPACT_ATOMS: atom_id res chain seq x y z
N VAL A 1 49.03 -21.07 -13.87
CA VAL A 1 47.86 -20.25 -14.25
C VAL A 1 46.66 -21.16 -14.20
N ALA A 2 45.84 -21.04 -13.15
CA ALA A 2 44.55 -21.72 -13.06
C ALA A 2 43.54 -20.63 -12.71
N ASP A 3 42.82 -20.21 -13.74
CA ASP A 3 41.76 -19.22 -13.68
C ASP A 3 40.51 -19.91 -13.15
N ALA A 4 40.19 -19.67 -11.87
CA ALA A 4 38.96 -20.14 -11.27
C ALA A 4 37.86 -19.11 -11.61
N GLY A 5 37.22 -19.32 -12.76
CA GLY A 5 36.06 -18.53 -13.17
C GLY A 5 34.95 -18.56 -12.11
N PRO A 6 34.24 -17.45 -11.88
CA PRO A 6 33.16 -17.41 -10.90
C PRO A 6 32.01 -18.30 -11.37
N GLY A 7 31.61 -19.22 -10.50
CA GLY A 7 30.50 -20.14 -10.74
C GLY A 7 29.14 -19.42 -10.88
N PRO A 8 28.12 -20.13 -11.37
CA PRO A 8 26.83 -19.56 -11.71
C PRO A 8 26.15 -18.93 -10.49
N LEU A 9 25.74 -17.67 -10.61
CA LEU A 9 24.93 -16.97 -9.60
C LEU A 9 23.47 -17.48 -9.68
N ASP A 10 23.28 -18.75 -9.34
CA ASP A 10 21.98 -19.42 -9.42
C ASP A 10 21.17 -19.18 -8.14
N GLY A 11 20.11 -18.35 -8.24
CA GLY A 11 18.80 -18.48 -7.56
C GLY A 11 18.68 -18.55 -6.02
N ALA A 12 19.74 -18.81 -5.26
CA ALA A 12 19.69 -19.18 -3.84
C ALA A 12 19.63 -17.98 -2.88
N GLY A 13 19.75 -16.75 -3.39
CA GLY A 13 19.75 -15.52 -2.57
C GLY A 13 18.39 -14.84 -2.41
N LEU A 14 17.40 -15.16 -3.24
CA LEU A 14 16.13 -14.41 -3.31
C LEU A 14 15.14 -14.71 -2.17
N PRO A 15 14.93 -15.98 -1.74
CA PRO A 15 14.15 -16.27 -0.54
C PRO A 15 14.76 -15.65 0.73
N THR A 16 16.09 -15.54 0.75
CA THR A 16 16.85 -14.97 1.86
C THR A 16 16.60 -13.47 2.00
N GLU A 17 16.52 -12.71 0.91
CA GLU A 17 16.31 -11.26 0.99
C GLU A 17 14.88 -10.90 1.44
N ARG A 18 13.87 -11.69 1.04
CA ARG A 18 12.49 -11.54 1.54
C ARG A 18 12.44 -11.70 3.06
N ALA A 19 12.96 -12.82 3.55
CA ALA A 19 13.02 -13.11 4.99
C ALA A 19 13.87 -12.06 5.73
N ARG A 20 15.04 -11.70 5.18
CA ARG A 20 15.94 -10.69 5.75
C ARG A 20 15.26 -9.34 5.91
N LEU A 21 14.49 -8.88 4.92
CA LEU A 21 13.75 -7.62 5.03
C LEU A 21 12.76 -7.69 6.21
N VAL A 22 11.93 -8.73 6.26
CA VAL A 22 10.91 -8.90 7.32
C VAL A 22 11.55 -8.99 8.70
N GLU A 23 12.54 -9.87 8.87
CA GLU A 23 13.26 -10.06 10.14
C GLU A 23 14.00 -8.80 10.58
N SER A 24 14.61 -8.06 9.64
CA SER A 24 15.32 -6.81 9.96
C SER A 24 14.37 -5.72 10.43
N VAL A 25 13.18 -5.61 9.83
CA VAL A 25 12.12 -4.71 10.32
C VAL A 25 11.65 -5.11 11.71
N GLN A 26 11.37 -6.40 11.95
CA GLN A 26 10.95 -6.91 13.25
C GLN A 26 12.02 -6.66 14.34
N ALA A 27 13.29 -6.87 14.00
CA ALA A 27 14.44 -6.59 14.86
C ALA A 27 14.83 -5.10 14.93
N LYS A 28 14.13 -4.21 14.21
CA LYS A 28 14.42 -2.77 14.10
C LYS A 28 15.84 -2.45 13.61
N ARG A 29 16.42 -3.35 12.81
CA ARG A 29 17.71 -3.17 12.13
C ARG A 29 17.48 -2.43 10.82
N TRP A 30 17.27 -1.12 10.90
CA TRP A 30 16.78 -0.32 9.78
C TRP A 30 17.74 -0.25 8.59
N ASP A 31 19.06 -0.21 8.84
CA ASP A 31 20.04 -0.17 7.75
C ASP A 31 20.11 -1.53 7.01
N ASP A 32 19.94 -2.64 7.73
CA ASP A 32 19.84 -3.99 7.14
C ASP A 32 18.54 -4.13 6.33
N ALA A 33 17.42 -3.63 6.87
CA ALA A 33 16.12 -3.66 6.21
C ALA A 33 16.12 -2.82 4.93
N GLU A 34 16.71 -1.63 4.97
CA GLU A 34 16.85 -0.77 3.79
C GLU A 34 17.74 -1.41 2.72
N SER A 35 18.85 -2.04 3.13
CA SER A 35 19.73 -2.77 2.21
C SER A 35 19.00 -3.95 1.54
N ALA A 36 18.23 -4.73 2.32
CA ALA A 36 17.42 -5.82 1.80
C ALA A 36 16.30 -5.32 0.86
N LEU A 37 15.65 -4.20 1.20
CA LEU A 37 14.64 -3.58 0.33
C LEU A 37 15.25 -3.19 -1.02
N PHE A 38 16.40 -2.52 -1.05
CA PHE A 38 17.05 -2.16 -2.31
C PHE A 38 17.46 -3.39 -3.13
N ALA A 39 17.96 -4.44 -2.48
CA ALA A 39 18.27 -5.71 -3.15
C ALA A 39 17.02 -6.32 -3.82
N LEU A 40 15.87 -6.31 -3.14
CA LEU A 40 14.59 -6.79 -3.72
C LEU A 40 14.11 -5.91 -4.87
N LEU A 41 14.18 -4.58 -4.75
CA LEU A 41 13.81 -3.63 -5.81
C LEU A 41 14.63 -3.83 -7.11
N GLU A 42 15.87 -4.31 -6.98
CA GLU A 42 16.77 -4.60 -8.10
C GLU A 42 16.57 -6.00 -8.68
N ARG A 43 16.40 -7.01 -7.82
CA ARG A 43 16.56 -8.43 -8.21
C ARG A 43 15.26 -9.23 -8.25
N ASP A 44 14.26 -8.87 -7.45
CA ASP A 44 13.02 -9.63 -7.34
C ASP A 44 11.84 -8.71 -6.98
N ARG A 45 11.27 -8.09 -8.02
CA ARG A 45 10.08 -7.24 -7.86
C ARG A 45 8.81 -8.04 -7.55
N SER A 46 8.77 -9.33 -7.88
CA SER A 46 7.64 -10.19 -7.49
C SER A 46 7.56 -10.39 -5.98
N ALA A 47 8.62 -10.03 -5.24
CA ALA A 47 8.62 -10.06 -3.78
C ALA A 47 7.53 -9.22 -3.14
N PHE A 48 7.11 -8.14 -3.80
CA PHE A 48 6.11 -7.23 -3.26
C PHE A 48 4.67 -7.74 -3.41
N GLU A 49 4.46 -8.88 -4.06
CA GLU A 49 3.18 -9.61 -4.04
C GLU A 49 2.93 -10.28 -2.68
N ASP A 50 3.99 -10.58 -1.93
CA ASP A 50 3.90 -11.11 -0.58
C ASP A 50 3.52 -10.00 0.42
N ARG A 51 2.45 -10.24 1.19
CA ARG A 51 1.91 -9.26 2.14
C ARG A 51 2.90 -8.89 3.25
N ASP A 52 3.73 -9.82 3.70
CA ASP A 52 4.70 -9.56 4.77
C ASP A 52 5.84 -8.69 4.26
N VAL A 53 6.31 -8.97 3.03
CA VAL A 53 7.32 -8.16 2.34
C VAL A 53 6.80 -6.76 2.06
N MET A 54 5.56 -6.64 1.54
CA MET A 54 4.91 -5.36 1.27
C MET A 54 4.78 -4.51 2.55
N THR A 55 4.37 -5.12 3.66
CA THR A 55 4.24 -4.46 4.97
C THR A 55 5.61 -4.01 5.50
N ALA A 56 6.64 -4.87 5.39
CA ALA A 56 8.00 -4.51 5.79
C ALA A 56 8.57 -3.37 4.93
N ALA A 57 8.34 -3.38 3.60
CA ALA A 57 8.74 -2.31 2.70
C ALA A 57 8.07 -0.97 3.07
N ALA A 58 6.78 -0.98 3.40
CA ALA A 58 6.06 0.19 3.90
C ALA A 58 6.71 0.76 5.17
N ALA A 59 7.04 -0.11 6.13
CA ALA A 59 7.71 0.31 7.37
C ALA A 59 9.08 0.93 7.12
N VAL A 60 9.88 0.35 6.21
CA VAL A 60 11.18 0.91 5.80
C VAL A 60 11.00 2.28 5.15
N ALA A 61 10.10 2.44 4.18
CA ALA A 61 9.82 3.72 3.53
C ALA A 61 9.45 4.83 4.53
N VAL A 62 8.60 4.48 5.51
CA VAL A 62 8.23 5.40 6.61
C VAL A 62 9.44 5.75 7.46
N LYS A 63 10.26 4.77 7.82
CA LYS A 63 11.43 5.01 8.67
C LYS A 63 12.49 5.85 7.96
N SER A 64 12.80 5.55 6.70
CA SER A 64 13.75 6.31 5.89
C SER A 64 13.28 7.76 5.68
N SER A 65 11.98 8.03 5.72
CA SER A 65 11.43 9.40 5.61
C SER A 65 11.85 10.34 6.74
N TYR A 66 12.27 9.80 7.90
CA TYR A 66 12.79 10.59 9.01
C TYR A 66 14.29 10.84 8.94
N ARG A 67 14.99 10.26 7.95
CA ARG A 67 16.43 10.41 7.81
C ARG A 67 16.74 11.64 6.94
N PRO A 68 17.71 12.48 7.34
CA PRO A 68 18.08 13.66 6.58
C PRO A 68 18.96 13.36 5.34
N ASP A 69 19.38 12.11 5.17
CA ASP A 69 20.29 11.65 4.10
C ASP A 69 19.59 11.41 2.75
N GLY A 70 18.30 11.73 2.64
CA GLY A 70 17.53 11.62 1.40
C GLY A 70 17.21 10.19 0.97
N ARG A 71 17.50 9.18 1.79
CA ARG A 71 17.32 7.77 1.40
C ARG A 71 15.88 7.32 1.18
N ALA A 72 14.92 8.10 1.65
CA ALA A 72 13.52 7.90 1.30
C ALA A 72 13.23 8.14 -0.18
N ASP A 73 13.95 9.04 -0.85
CA ASP A 73 13.66 9.45 -2.23
C ASP A 73 13.68 8.30 -3.24
N PRO A 74 14.76 7.49 -3.33
CA PRO A 74 14.77 6.36 -4.25
C PRO A 74 13.72 5.29 -3.91
N ILE A 75 13.29 5.18 -2.65
CA ILE A 75 12.23 4.24 -2.25
C ILE A 75 10.89 4.72 -2.84
N PHE A 76 10.51 5.98 -2.60
CA PHE A 76 9.26 6.53 -3.10
C PHE A 76 9.23 6.63 -4.63
N GLU A 77 10.35 6.91 -5.27
CA GLU A 77 10.49 6.85 -6.73
C GLU A 77 10.23 5.42 -7.25
N ALA A 78 10.76 4.41 -6.56
CA ALA A 78 10.53 3.02 -6.94
C ALA A 78 9.06 2.60 -6.77
N LEU A 79 8.42 3.00 -5.68
CA LEU A 79 6.97 2.81 -5.47
C LEU A 79 6.14 3.47 -6.58
N GLU A 80 6.53 4.68 -6.97
CA GLU A 80 5.82 5.40 -8.02
C GLU A 80 5.96 4.74 -9.38
N SER A 81 7.18 4.34 -9.80
CA SER A 81 7.49 4.14 -11.21
C SER A 81 8.09 2.79 -11.56
N ARG A 82 8.77 2.11 -10.63
CA ARG A 82 9.56 0.90 -10.93
C ARG A 82 8.83 -0.39 -10.62
N LEU A 83 7.92 -0.36 -9.63
CA LEU A 83 7.18 -1.52 -9.16
C LEU A 83 5.81 -1.71 -9.81
N GLY A 84 5.40 -0.82 -10.72
CA GLY A 84 4.07 -0.93 -11.33
C GLY A 84 2.93 -0.76 -10.30
N PRO A 85 1.78 -1.43 -10.50
CA PRO A 85 0.65 -1.38 -9.58
C PRO A 85 0.99 -1.77 -8.13
N GLU A 86 1.89 -2.73 -7.93
CA GLU A 86 2.30 -3.24 -6.62
C GLU A 86 3.00 -2.15 -5.80
N GLY A 87 3.76 -1.28 -6.46
CA GLY A 87 4.36 -0.10 -5.82
C GLY A 87 3.33 0.86 -5.25
N LEU A 88 2.20 1.02 -5.93
CA LEU A 88 1.09 1.86 -5.48
C LEU A 88 0.27 1.17 -4.39
N ASP A 89 0.20 -0.16 -4.38
CA ASP A 89 -0.37 -0.94 -3.28
C ASP A 89 0.47 -0.76 -1.99
N ILE A 90 1.80 -0.77 -2.07
CA ILE A 90 2.68 -0.42 -0.94
C ILE A 90 2.45 1.03 -0.50
N ALA A 91 2.37 1.98 -1.43
CA ALA A 91 2.07 3.38 -1.08
C ALA A 91 0.73 3.49 -0.34
N TYR A 92 -0.26 2.71 -0.74
CA TYR A 92 -1.55 2.66 -0.06
C TYR A 92 -1.45 2.02 1.33
N GLU A 93 -0.64 0.97 1.50
CA GLU A 93 -0.34 0.38 2.81
C GLU A 93 0.30 1.43 3.74
N ILE A 94 1.25 2.23 3.23
CA ILE A 94 1.85 3.35 3.98
C ILE A 94 0.78 4.35 4.43
N VAL A 95 -0.13 4.74 3.53
CA VAL A 95 -1.21 5.69 3.85
C VAL A 95 -2.21 5.12 4.87
N SER A 96 -2.44 3.82 4.84
CA SER A 96 -3.42 3.14 5.70
C SER A 96 -2.86 2.85 7.10
N GLY A 97 -1.64 2.35 7.20
CA GLY A 97 -1.00 2.05 8.48
C GLY A 97 -0.28 3.24 9.13
N TYR A 98 0.18 4.21 8.34
CA TYR A 98 1.12 5.24 8.81
C TYR A 98 0.73 6.68 8.43
N GLY A 99 -0.55 6.95 8.12
CA GLY A 99 -1.01 8.24 7.57
C GLY A 99 -0.62 9.52 8.33
N GLY A 100 -0.35 9.44 9.64
CA GLY A 100 0.11 10.58 10.45
C GLY A 100 1.62 10.88 10.38
N THR A 101 2.40 9.96 9.82
CA THR A 101 3.86 10.05 9.71
C THR A 101 4.30 10.89 8.51
N GLN A 102 5.59 11.24 8.43
CA GLN A 102 6.16 11.90 7.23
C GLN A 102 6.03 11.02 5.98
N GLY A 103 6.35 9.72 6.08
CA GLY A 103 6.15 8.77 4.99
C GLY A 103 4.68 8.61 4.59
N GLY A 104 3.78 8.60 5.57
CA GLY A 104 2.32 8.59 5.35
C GLY A 104 1.83 9.77 4.51
N LYS A 105 2.25 10.99 4.87
CA LYS A 105 1.90 12.21 4.14
C LYS A 105 2.45 12.17 2.71
N ARG A 106 3.70 11.73 2.55
CA ARG A 106 4.36 11.61 1.23
C ARG A 106 3.66 10.58 0.34
N ALA A 107 3.30 9.42 0.88
CA ALA A 107 2.55 8.40 0.14
C ALA A 107 1.14 8.91 -0.25
N ALA A 108 0.49 9.67 0.63
CA ALA A 108 -0.82 10.26 0.34
C ALA A 108 -0.74 11.30 -0.79
N GLU A 109 0.29 12.14 -0.79
CA GLU A 109 0.56 13.09 -1.88
C GLU A 109 0.81 12.36 -3.21
N LEU A 110 1.59 11.28 -3.18
CA LEU A 110 1.82 10.43 -4.35
C LEU A 110 0.51 9.87 -4.91
N LEU A 111 -0.37 9.32 -4.08
CA LEU A 111 -1.63 8.72 -4.53
C LEU A 111 -2.70 9.74 -4.94
N ARG A 112 -2.58 11.01 -4.54
CA ARG A 112 -3.49 12.09 -4.97
C ARG A 112 -3.26 12.55 -6.39
N ARG A 113 -2.08 12.29 -6.95
CA ARG A 113 -1.72 12.66 -8.32
C ARG A 113 -2.51 11.82 -9.34
N PRO A 114 -3.39 12.43 -10.17
CA PRO A 114 -4.24 11.67 -11.10
C PRO A 114 -3.47 10.77 -12.07
N GLU A 115 -2.31 11.23 -12.54
CA GLU A 115 -1.40 10.51 -13.42
C GLU A 115 -0.74 9.30 -12.76
N VAL A 116 -0.50 9.35 -11.45
CA VAL A 116 -0.02 8.20 -10.68
C VAL A 116 -1.17 7.23 -10.46
N LEU A 117 -2.31 7.73 -10.00
CA LEU A 117 -3.47 6.90 -9.69
C LEU A 117 -4.03 6.18 -10.92
N LYS A 118 -3.89 6.73 -12.13
CA LYS A 118 -4.24 6.04 -13.38
C LYS A 118 -3.49 4.73 -13.61
N ARG A 119 -2.29 4.57 -13.04
CA ARG A 119 -1.45 3.36 -13.15
C ARG A 119 -1.77 2.33 -12.06
N ALA A 120 -2.58 2.69 -11.06
CA ALA A 120 -3.02 1.77 -10.03
C ALA A 120 -4.03 0.75 -10.57
N SER A 121 -4.10 -0.40 -9.89
CA SER A 121 -5.13 -1.39 -10.10
C SER A 121 -6.53 -0.79 -9.93
N VAL A 122 -7.53 -1.33 -10.64
CA VAL A 122 -8.93 -0.88 -10.52
C VAL A 122 -9.39 -0.84 -9.04
N PRO A 123 -9.13 -1.87 -8.21
CA PRO A 123 -9.53 -1.87 -6.80
C PRO A 123 -8.83 -0.80 -5.96
N LEU A 124 -7.55 -0.53 -6.20
CA LEU A 124 -6.83 0.53 -5.50
C LEU A 124 -7.40 1.91 -5.85
N ARG A 125 -7.72 2.17 -7.12
CA ARG A 125 -8.29 3.44 -7.56
C ARG A 125 -9.57 3.78 -6.81
N ILE A 126 -10.51 2.83 -6.72
CA ILE A 126 -11.77 3.06 -6.02
C ILE A 126 -11.58 3.16 -4.50
N ALA A 127 -10.61 2.47 -3.90
CA ALA A 127 -10.27 2.62 -2.49
C ALA A 127 -9.72 4.03 -2.17
N VAL A 128 -8.84 4.58 -3.02
CA VAL A 128 -8.33 5.95 -2.89
C VAL A 128 -9.44 6.98 -3.12
N GLU A 129 -10.27 6.79 -4.15
CA GLU A 129 -11.40 7.67 -4.44
C GLU A 129 -12.40 7.71 -3.27
N LEU A 130 -12.72 6.54 -2.71
CA LEU A 130 -13.53 6.42 -1.50
C LEU A 130 -12.91 7.11 -0.30
N ARG A 131 -11.59 7.06 -0.12
CA ARG A 131 -10.89 7.72 0.99
C ARG A 131 -10.98 9.24 0.88
N GLU A 132 -10.59 9.79 -0.27
CA GLU A 132 -10.41 11.23 -0.47
C GLU A 132 -11.73 11.97 -0.74
N ALA A 133 -12.76 11.31 -1.28
CA ALA A 133 -14.03 11.98 -1.58
C ALA A 133 -14.67 12.55 -0.30
N PRO A 134 -15.18 13.80 -0.31
CA PRO A 134 -15.90 14.35 0.84
C PRO A 134 -17.20 13.58 1.07
N CYS A 135 -17.69 13.53 2.30
CA CYS A 135 -18.89 12.75 2.68
C CYS A 135 -20.06 12.89 1.70
N ARG A 136 -20.40 14.13 1.33
CA ARG A 136 -21.49 14.43 0.39
C ARG A 136 -21.35 13.80 -1.00
N ARG A 137 -20.14 13.41 -1.42
CA ARG A 137 -19.86 12.78 -2.73
C ARG A 137 -19.67 11.27 -2.65
N LYS A 138 -19.39 10.71 -1.47
CA LYS A 138 -19.10 9.27 -1.33
C LYS A 138 -20.27 8.37 -1.78
N HIS A 139 -21.52 8.84 -1.66
CA HIS A 139 -22.69 8.05 -2.07
C HIS A 139 -22.68 7.65 -3.55
N ALA A 140 -22.14 8.50 -4.43
CA ALA A 140 -22.01 8.23 -5.86
C ALA A 140 -20.98 7.13 -6.18
N LEU A 141 -20.15 6.75 -5.21
CA LEU A 141 -19.10 5.75 -5.37
C LEU A 141 -19.53 4.35 -4.95
N PHE A 142 -20.67 4.19 -4.26
CA PHE A 142 -21.05 2.93 -3.63
C PHE A 142 -21.24 1.79 -4.63
N GLU A 143 -21.90 2.05 -5.75
CA GLU A 143 -22.11 1.03 -6.79
C GLU A 143 -20.78 0.60 -7.42
N ARG A 144 -19.95 1.57 -7.82
CA ARG A 144 -18.60 1.28 -8.34
C ARG A 144 -17.74 0.56 -7.30
N ALA A 145 -17.76 0.96 -6.04
CA ALA A 145 -17.03 0.28 -4.97
C ALA A 145 -17.44 -1.18 -4.79
N ALA A 146 -18.74 -1.49 -4.97
CA ALA A 146 -19.24 -2.86 -4.93
C ALA A 146 -18.73 -3.71 -6.10
N LEU A 147 -18.59 -3.11 -7.29
CA LEU A 147 -18.22 -3.78 -8.54
C LEU A 147 -16.72 -3.77 -8.84
N GLU A 148 -15.97 -2.82 -8.29
CA GLU A 148 -14.56 -2.56 -8.63
C GLU A 148 -13.64 -2.73 -7.42
N GLY A 149 -14.17 -2.62 -6.20
CA GLY A 149 -13.36 -2.58 -4.97
C GLY A 149 -12.89 -3.93 -4.45
N ASP A 150 -11.95 -3.92 -3.52
CA ASP A 150 -11.49 -5.11 -2.81
C ASP A 150 -11.66 -4.95 -1.29
N ALA A 151 -10.93 -5.76 -0.50
CA ALA A 151 -10.93 -5.69 0.95
C ALA A 151 -10.67 -4.26 1.48
N ARG A 152 -9.88 -3.44 0.78
CA ARG A 152 -9.58 -2.06 1.17
C ARG A 152 -10.81 -1.17 1.05
N ALA A 153 -11.56 -1.30 -0.05
CA ALA A 153 -12.81 -0.58 -0.24
C ALA A 153 -13.86 -1.05 0.79
N LEU A 154 -13.91 -2.34 1.10
CA LEU A 154 -14.84 -2.89 2.09
C LEU A 154 -14.62 -2.27 3.48
N VAL A 155 -13.37 -2.14 3.93
CA VAL A 155 -13.02 -1.48 5.19
C VAL A 155 -13.56 -0.04 5.23
N PHE A 156 -13.42 0.73 4.15
CA PHE A 156 -14.00 2.07 4.08
C PHE A 156 -15.52 2.08 4.12
N LEU A 157 -16.18 1.24 3.34
CA LEU A 157 -17.64 1.16 3.35
C LEU A 157 -18.17 0.76 4.73
N GLU A 158 -17.45 -0.12 5.43
CA GLU A 158 -17.74 -0.50 6.82
C GLU A 158 -17.61 0.67 7.80
N MET A 159 -16.53 1.44 7.71
CA MET A 159 -16.36 2.64 8.53
C MET A 159 -17.48 3.65 8.27
N LEU A 160 -17.90 3.84 7.02
CA LEU A 160 -18.91 4.85 6.67
C LEU A 160 -20.30 4.63 7.28
N ARG A 161 -20.63 3.40 7.68
CA ARG A 161 -21.89 3.02 8.36
C ARG A 161 -21.74 2.84 9.87
N SER A 162 -20.56 3.10 10.42
CA SER A 162 -20.35 3.00 11.87
C SER A 162 -21.34 3.91 12.61
N SER A 163 -21.93 3.41 13.69
CA SER A 163 -22.84 4.17 14.55
C SER A 163 -22.12 5.23 15.39
N GLN A 164 -20.79 5.19 15.49
CA GLN A 164 -19.96 6.11 16.28
C GLN A 164 -19.67 7.42 15.55
N CYS A 165 -20.68 7.96 14.86
CA CYS A 165 -20.46 8.96 13.84
C CYS A 165 -20.14 10.34 14.39
N GLN A 166 -18.97 10.86 13.98
CA GLN A 166 -18.56 12.22 14.25
C GLN A 166 -18.32 12.99 12.94
N PRO A 167 -19.37 13.57 12.33
CA PRO A 167 -19.27 14.26 11.05
C PRO A 167 -18.30 15.45 11.05
N ARG A 168 -18.05 16.06 12.23
CA ARG A 168 -17.11 17.18 12.40
C ARG A 168 -15.63 16.77 12.32
N ILE A 169 -15.31 15.49 12.56
CA ILE A 169 -13.94 14.95 12.49
C ILE A 169 -13.79 13.83 11.43
N GLY A 170 -14.82 13.60 10.61
CA GLY A 170 -14.71 12.88 9.34
C GLY A 170 -14.71 11.35 9.36
N GLN A 171 -15.09 10.71 10.46
CA GLN A 171 -14.94 9.24 10.60
C GLN A 171 -16.14 8.40 10.16
N CYS A 172 -17.32 8.98 9.92
CA CYS A 172 -18.33 8.39 9.05
C CYS A 172 -19.31 9.44 8.53
N CYS A 173 -20.00 9.09 7.44
CA CYS A 173 -20.80 10.02 6.67
C CYS A 173 -22.29 9.64 6.64
N PHE A 174 -22.64 8.40 6.97
CA PHE A 174 -23.99 7.86 6.77
C PHE A 174 -24.39 6.92 7.92
N HIS A 175 -25.27 7.36 8.81
CA HIS A 175 -25.78 6.49 9.87
C HIS A 175 -26.65 5.34 9.32
N HIS A 176 -27.50 5.63 8.33
CA HIS A 176 -28.26 4.62 7.56
C HIS A 176 -28.37 5.08 6.10
N HIS A 177 -27.85 4.27 5.17
CA HIS A 177 -27.97 4.56 3.74
C HIS A 177 -28.12 3.27 2.94
N ALA A 178 -29.27 3.10 2.28
CA ALA A 178 -29.59 1.86 1.58
C ALA A 178 -28.55 1.48 0.51
N GLY A 179 -28.00 2.47 -0.21
CA GLY A 179 -26.93 2.23 -1.18
C GLY A 179 -25.62 1.74 -0.55
N LEU A 180 -25.31 2.18 0.68
CA LEU A 180 -24.10 1.77 1.39
C LEU A 180 -24.24 0.32 1.87
N GLU A 181 -25.39 -0.01 2.46
CA GLU A 181 -25.68 -1.37 2.91
C GLU A 181 -25.72 -2.38 1.77
N ARG A 182 -26.23 -1.99 0.60
CA ARG A 182 -26.15 -2.82 -0.62
C ARG A 182 -24.70 -3.01 -1.06
N ALA A 183 -23.93 -1.93 -1.18
CA ALA A 183 -22.56 -1.98 -1.65
C ALA A 183 -21.67 -2.87 -0.78
N VAL A 184 -21.78 -2.74 0.55
CA VAL A 184 -21.07 -3.64 1.46
C VAL A 184 -21.46 -5.09 1.20
N ARG A 185 -22.76 -5.41 1.22
CA ARG A 185 -23.23 -6.79 1.09
C ARG A 185 -22.69 -7.41 -0.20
N THR A 186 -22.88 -6.73 -1.33
CA THR A 186 -22.40 -7.16 -2.64
C THR A 186 -20.88 -7.38 -2.64
N LEU A 187 -20.11 -6.43 -2.13
CA LEU A 187 -18.65 -6.54 -2.10
C LEU A 187 -18.18 -7.69 -1.20
N ARG A 188 -18.78 -7.82 -0.02
CA ARG A 188 -18.43 -8.88 0.93
C ARG A 188 -18.75 -10.26 0.38
N ASP A 189 -19.90 -10.41 -0.27
CA ASP A 189 -20.28 -11.68 -0.91
C ASP A 189 -19.31 -12.02 -2.04
N ARG A 190 -18.90 -11.02 -2.83
CA ARG A 190 -17.88 -11.22 -3.87
C ARG A 190 -16.53 -11.63 -3.32
N LEU A 191 -16.06 -11.03 -2.22
CA LEU A 191 -14.74 -11.34 -1.65
C LEU A 191 -14.67 -12.70 -0.94
N ARG A 192 -15.80 -13.38 -0.73
CA ARG A 192 -15.88 -14.73 -0.17
C ARG A 192 -15.79 -15.82 -1.24
N HIS A 193 -15.95 -15.46 -2.51
CA HIS A 193 -15.97 -16.35 -3.67
C HIS A 193 -14.77 -16.06 -4.58
#